data_AF-A0A7C6BUV0-F1
#
_entry.id   AF-A0A7C6BUV0-F1
#
_cell.length_a   1.000
_cell.length_b   1.000
_cell.length_c   1.000
_cell.angle_alpha   90.00
_cell.angle_beta   90.00
_cell.angle_gamma   90.00
#
_symmetry.space_group_name_H-M   'P 1'
#
loop_
_entity.id
_entity.type
_entity.pdbx_description
1 polymer ?
#
loop_
_entity_poly.entity_id
_entity_poly.type
_entity_poly.pdbx_seq_one_letter_code
_entity_poly.pdbx_strand_id
1 'polypeptide(L)'
;MALIAQNHLQYIIEIAVIIQIAIFFLLNLGPLSLNIVLLVAMIISAGFALMFGVDAVFLFIPGFTHSEFTHPYGPLALLAVVTIMAALPIMKDSGINTRGLKIFMYGVIVFITIVGGLMHRSFLLLWFLGLFIGFFIISKSFRQKSVFTVKRIVLVVVAAIIGFGSLEFLSRVLDMSIFSPLLRISRIENFSVPSIKMVIQNATLTGHKFGSCYWQDACHGGSDGYISLPMALVTFFSLPFPLFYGILVTKKDVIDYMLPGIFGMAFDFGYLFLIFLLLWCIFIMYFGFNLLRKYRKKRENGEKSCLGREALLIGSLTAFITQAIMGLFLMNRSINGTALLTFIIIGALIFGHVVVLKE
;
A
#
# COMPACT_ATOMS: atom_id res chain seq x y z
N MET A 1 -35.74 -2.71 2.93
CA MET A 1 -34.68 -2.61 1.90
C MET A 1 -33.46 -1.94 2.55
N ALA A 2 -32.79 -2.63 3.49
CA ALA A 2 -31.93 -1.98 4.51
C ALA A 2 -30.46 -2.47 4.53
N LEU A 3 -29.99 -3.15 3.49
CA LEU A 3 -28.62 -3.72 3.42
C LEU A 3 -27.94 -3.51 2.07
N ILE A 4 -28.46 -2.61 1.22
CA ILE A 4 -27.80 -2.23 -0.03
C ILE A 4 -27.17 -0.87 0.23
N ALA A 5 -25.84 -0.80 0.19
CA ALA A 5 -25.12 0.47 0.29
C ALA A 5 -25.69 1.47 -0.74
N GLN A 6 -25.97 2.69 -0.30
CA GLN A 6 -26.64 3.70 -1.14
C GLN A 6 -25.66 4.57 -1.92
N ASN A 7 -24.40 4.60 -1.51
CA ASN A 7 -23.33 5.33 -2.18
C ASN A 7 -21.96 4.67 -1.94
N HIS A 8 -20.94 5.17 -2.64
CA HIS A 8 -19.56 4.64 -2.54
C HIS A 8 -18.99 4.73 -1.12
N LEU A 9 -19.25 5.81 -0.38
CA LEU A 9 -18.74 5.98 0.98
C LEU A 9 -19.29 4.92 1.94
N GLN A 10 -20.60 4.72 1.94
CA GLN A 10 -21.27 3.71 2.76
C GLN A 10 -20.73 2.32 2.42
N TYR A 11 -20.57 2.01 1.12
CA TYR A 11 -20.03 0.74 0.68
C TYR A 11 -18.58 0.50 1.17
N ILE A 12 -17.73 1.52 1.10
CA ILE A 12 -16.36 1.47 1.63
C ILE A 12 -16.37 1.17 3.13
N ILE A 13 -17.24 1.84 3.90
CA ILE A 13 -17.35 1.67 5.35
C ILE A 13 -17.84 0.26 5.71
N GLU A 14 -18.89 -0.23 5.04
CA GLU A 14 -19.44 -1.57 5.27
C GLU A 14 -18.39 -2.66 5.04
N ILE A 15 -17.68 -2.59 3.91
CA ILE A 15 -16.59 -3.52 3.59
C ILE A 15 -15.44 -3.39 4.59
N ALA A 16 -15.10 -2.17 5.03
CA ALA A 16 -14.08 -1.97 6.06
C ALA A 16 -14.44 -2.62 7.38
N VAL A 17 -15.70 -2.52 7.82
CA VAL A 17 -16.20 -3.18 9.04
C VAL A 17 -16.15 -4.71 8.89
N ILE A 18 -16.62 -5.24 7.76
CA ILE A 18 -16.60 -6.70 7.50
C ILE A 18 -15.16 -7.23 7.53
N ILE A 19 -14.23 -6.55 6.85
CA ILE A 19 -12.81 -6.94 6.81
C ILE A 19 -12.20 -6.85 8.21
N GLN A 20 -12.52 -5.80 8.98
CA GLN A 20 -12.04 -5.65 10.34
C GLN A 20 -12.47 -6.81 11.23
N ILE A 21 -13.73 -7.24 11.13
CA ILE A 21 -14.28 -8.39 11.87
C ILE A 21 -13.62 -9.69 11.39
N ALA A 22 -13.49 -9.90 10.08
CA ALA A 22 -12.89 -11.10 9.52
C ALA A 22 -11.43 -11.27 9.95
N ILE A 23 -10.62 -10.21 9.86
CA ILE A 23 -9.21 -10.24 10.30
C ILE A 23 -9.09 -10.43 11.80
N PHE A 24 -10.00 -9.83 12.56
CA PHE A 24 -10.08 -10.06 13.99
C PHE A 24 -10.28 -11.54 14.32
N PHE A 25 -11.21 -12.23 13.66
CA PHE A 25 -11.36 -13.68 13.83
C PHE A 25 -10.13 -14.44 13.35
N LEU A 26 -9.56 -14.08 12.19
CA LEU A 26 -8.41 -14.76 11.60
C LEU A 26 -7.17 -14.74 12.51
N LEU A 27 -6.88 -13.60 13.14
CA LEU A 27 -5.74 -13.48 14.06
C LEU A 27 -5.95 -14.17 15.42
N ASN A 28 -7.18 -14.59 15.71
CA ASN A 28 -7.61 -15.23 16.96
C ASN A 28 -8.00 -16.71 16.80
N LEU A 29 -8.15 -17.20 15.56
CA LEU A 29 -8.51 -18.59 15.26
C LEU A 29 -7.47 -19.63 15.74
N GLY A 30 -6.21 -19.23 15.89
CA GLY A 30 -5.15 -20.12 16.36
C GLY A 30 -3.87 -19.42 16.81
N PRO A 31 -2.90 -20.17 17.37
CA PRO A 31 -1.63 -19.60 17.78
C PRO A 31 -0.81 -19.18 16.57
N LEU A 32 -0.58 -17.88 16.42
CA LEU A 32 0.32 -17.32 15.40
C LEU A 32 1.78 -17.51 15.80
N SER A 33 2.23 -18.76 15.73
CA SER A 33 3.63 -19.12 15.94
C SER A 33 4.53 -18.50 14.87
N LEU A 34 5.81 -18.32 15.21
CA LEU A 34 6.80 -17.78 14.28
C LEU A 34 6.88 -18.59 12.98
N ASN A 35 6.78 -19.92 13.06
CA ASN A 35 6.84 -20.82 11.91
C ASN A 35 5.66 -20.62 10.95
N ILE A 36 4.44 -20.49 11.47
CA ILE A 36 3.25 -20.27 10.65
C ILE A 36 3.34 -18.93 9.94
N VAL A 37 3.73 -17.87 10.67
CA VAL A 37 3.88 -16.53 10.10
C VAL A 37 4.97 -16.51 9.02
N LEU A 38 6.11 -17.14 9.28
CA LEU A 38 7.19 -17.28 8.30
C LEU A 38 6.76 -18.05 7.05
N LEU A 39 6.10 -19.20 7.21
CA LEU A 39 5.63 -20.02 6.09
C LEU A 39 4.68 -19.21 5.20
N VAL A 40 3.65 -18.61 5.80
CA VAL A 40 2.66 -17.80 5.08
C VAL A 40 3.34 -16.61 4.39
N ALA A 41 4.21 -15.88 5.11
CA ALA A 41 4.91 -14.75 4.52
C ALA A 41 5.85 -15.17 3.37
N MET A 42 6.52 -16.31 3.46
CA MET A 42 7.38 -16.82 2.37
C MET A 42 6.55 -17.20 1.14
N ILE A 43 5.42 -17.88 1.32
CA ILE A 43 4.50 -18.22 0.22
C ILE A 43 4.00 -16.93 -0.45
N ILE A 44 3.55 -15.96 0.33
CA ILE A 44 3.07 -14.67 -0.19
C ILE A 44 4.20 -13.92 -0.91
N SER A 45 5.40 -13.87 -0.33
CA SER A 45 6.54 -13.16 -0.92
C SER A 45 7.00 -13.81 -2.22
N ALA A 46 7.04 -15.14 -2.29
CA ALA A 46 7.38 -15.87 -3.51
C ALA A 46 6.28 -15.73 -4.57
N GLY A 47 5.01 -15.80 -4.17
CA GLY A 47 3.85 -15.58 -5.03
C GLY A 47 3.89 -14.19 -5.66
N PHE A 48 4.13 -13.13 -4.88
CA PHE A 48 4.27 -11.80 -5.43
C PHE A 48 5.48 -11.67 -6.34
N ALA A 49 6.64 -12.23 -5.97
CA ALA A 49 7.80 -12.25 -6.86
C ALA A 49 7.43 -12.86 -8.23
N LEU A 50 6.80 -14.03 -8.25
CA LEU A 50 6.34 -14.66 -9.49
C LEU A 50 5.34 -13.79 -10.25
N MET A 51 4.34 -13.20 -9.58
CA MET A 51 3.35 -12.33 -10.23
C MET A 51 4.00 -11.08 -10.85
N PHE A 52 4.93 -10.43 -10.14
CA PHE A 52 5.70 -9.32 -10.72
C PHE A 52 6.49 -9.82 -11.94
N GLY A 53 7.06 -11.03 -11.87
CA GLY A 53 7.78 -11.66 -12.98
C GLY A 53 6.91 -11.86 -14.20
N VAL A 54 5.67 -12.33 -14.02
CA VAL A 54 4.68 -12.49 -15.10
C VAL A 54 4.35 -11.14 -15.74
N ASP A 55 4.09 -10.11 -14.94
CA ASP A 55 3.85 -8.75 -15.45
C ASP A 55 5.04 -8.32 -16.33
N ALA A 56 6.28 -8.47 -15.85
CA ALA A 56 7.46 -8.06 -16.62
C ALA A 56 7.66 -8.88 -17.91
N VAL A 57 7.24 -10.13 -17.95
CA VAL A 57 7.22 -10.92 -19.19
C VAL A 57 6.18 -10.39 -20.16
N PHE A 58 5.00 -9.99 -19.68
CA PHE A 58 3.92 -9.45 -20.52
C PHE A 58 4.27 -8.13 -21.22
N LEU A 59 5.25 -7.38 -20.72
CA LEU A 59 5.83 -6.24 -21.45
C LEU A 59 6.41 -6.61 -22.82
N PHE A 60 6.92 -7.84 -22.96
CA PHE A 60 7.62 -8.28 -24.16
C PHE A 60 6.76 -9.17 -25.06
N ILE A 61 5.51 -9.45 -24.67
CA ILE A 61 4.56 -10.25 -25.46
C ILE A 61 3.58 -9.31 -26.18
N PRO A 62 3.55 -9.30 -27.53
CA PRO A 62 2.57 -8.55 -28.30
C PRO A 62 1.13 -8.92 -27.90
N GLY A 63 0.30 -7.91 -27.63
CA GLY A 63 -1.11 -8.09 -27.23
C GLY A 63 -1.37 -8.11 -25.73
N PHE A 64 -0.35 -8.30 -24.89
CA PHE A 64 -0.48 -8.31 -23.41
C PHE A 64 0.24 -7.14 -22.73
N THR A 65 0.82 -6.21 -23.50
CA THR A 65 1.62 -5.08 -23.01
C THR A 65 0.87 -4.11 -22.08
N HIS A 66 -0.47 -4.16 -22.07
CA HIS A 66 -1.32 -3.33 -21.21
C HIS A 66 -1.90 -4.09 -19.99
N SER A 67 -1.61 -5.38 -19.84
CA SER A 67 -2.09 -6.19 -18.74
C SER A 67 -1.19 -6.01 -17.51
N GLU A 68 -1.63 -5.19 -16.55
CA GLU A 68 -0.94 -4.96 -15.27
C GLU A 68 -1.74 -5.63 -14.12
N PHE A 69 -1.22 -6.70 -13.51
CA PHE A 69 -1.90 -7.37 -12.40
C PHE A 69 -1.41 -6.92 -11.02
N THR A 70 -0.16 -6.46 -10.90
CA THR A 70 0.50 -6.29 -9.58
C THR A 70 0.52 -4.88 -9.02
N HIS A 71 -0.02 -3.89 -9.74
CA HIS A 71 -0.03 -2.48 -9.32
C HIS A 71 -0.54 -2.22 -7.88
N PRO A 72 -1.64 -2.85 -7.39
CA PRO A 72 -2.15 -2.58 -6.04
C PRO A 72 -1.42 -3.34 -4.93
N TYR A 73 -0.57 -4.32 -5.28
CA TYR A 73 -0.07 -5.31 -4.32
C TYR A 73 1.31 -5.01 -3.74
N GLY A 74 1.94 -3.88 -4.12
CA GLY A 74 3.23 -3.46 -3.56
C GLY A 74 3.27 -3.41 -2.02
N PRO A 75 2.25 -2.84 -1.34
CA PRO A 75 2.14 -2.89 0.12
C PRO A 75 2.08 -4.32 0.69
N LEU A 76 1.40 -5.26 0.04
CA LEU A 76 1.34 -6.66 0.49
C LEU A 76 2.67 -7.38 0.30
N ALA A 77 3.38 -7.10 -0.79
CA ALA A 77 4.74 -7.59 -1.00
C ALA A 77 5.69 -7.06 0.09
N LEU A 78 5.58 -5.77 0.44
CA LEU A 78 6.33 -5.18 1.56
C LEU A 78 5.97 -5.84 2.90
N LEU A 79 4.69 -6.05 3.17
CA LEU A 79 4.22 -6.74 4.37
C LEU A 79 4.92 -8.10 4.51
N ALA A 80 4.89 -8.92 3.45
CA ALA A 80 5.47 -10.25 3.46
C ALA A 80 7.00 -10.22 3.65
N VAL A 81 7.70 -9.43 2.84
CA VAL A 81 9.17 -9.32 2.89
C VAL A 81 9.62 -8.80 4.25
N VAL A 82 9.02 -7.71 4.75
CA VAL A 82 9.43 -7.10 6.01
C VAL A 82 9.08 -7.98 7.20
N THR A 83 7.98 -8.73 7.15
CA THR A 83 7.64 -9.75 8.17
C THR A 83 8.74 -10.81 8.27
N ILE A 84 9.20 -11.36 7.14
CA ILE A 84 10.29 -12.35 7.14
C ILE A 84 11.59 -11.73 7.65
N MET A 85 11.91 -10.51 7.20
CA MET A 85 13.11 -9.81 7.64
C MET A 85 13.08 -9.48 9.14
N ALA A 86 11.91 -9.21 9.71
CA ALA A 86 11.72 -9.01 11.14
C ALA A 86 11.83 -10.32 11.95
N ALA A 87 11.52 -11.46 11.36
CA ALA A 87 11.71 -12.77 11.96
C ALA A 87 13.18 -13.21 12.02
N LEU A 88 14.05 -12.73 11.11
CA LEU A 88 15.47 -13.12 11.08
C LEU A 88 16.22 -12.83 12.40
N PRO A 89 16.13 -11.62 13.00
CA PRO A 89 16.69 -11.37 14.33
C PRO A 89 16.17 -12.33 15.40
N ILE A 90 14.86 -12.60 15.42
CA ILE A 90 14.21 -13.49 16.40
C ILE A 90 14.77 -14.91 16.30
N MET A 91 14.90 -15.43 15.08
CA MET A 91 15.45 -16.77 14.82
C MET A 91 16.92 -16.86 15.23
N LYS A 92 17.70 -15.81 14.96
CA LYS A 92 19.11 -15.74 15.34
C LYS A 92 19.28 -15.75 16.86
N ASP A 93 18.46 -14.99 17.59
CA ASP A 93 18.46 -14.99 19.06
C ASP A 93 18.06 -16.36 19.65
N SER A 94 17.33 -17.18 18.87
CA SER A 94 16.95 -18.55 19.22
C SER A 94 17.98 -19.61 18.78
N GLY A 95 19.16 -19.21 18.29
CA GLY A 95 20.22 -20.13 17.86
C GLY A 95 20.00 -20.80 16.50
N ILE A 96 19.00 -20.37 15.73
CA ILE A 96 18.72 -20.93 14.39
C ILE A 96 19.65 -20.28 13.35
N ASN A 97 20.24 -21.09 12.48
CA ASN A 97 21.06 -20.59 11.38
C ASN A 97 20.17 -19.92 10.31
N THR A 98 20.24 -18.59 10.22
CA THR A 98 19.44 -17.80 9.29
C THR A 98 20.18 -17.41 8.00
N ARG A 99 21.40 -17.91 7.76
CA ARG A 99 22.23 -17.46 6.63
C ARG A 99 21.58 -17.73 5.28
N GLY A 100 21.07 -18.94 5.06
CA GLY A 100 20.40 -19.32 3.81
C GLY A 100 19.15 -18.48 3.55
N LEU A 101 18.27 -18.38 4.54
CA LEU A 101 17.04 -17.58 4.45
C LEU A 101 17.35 -16.10 4.18
N LYS A 102 18.37 -15.54 4.82
CA LYS A 102 18.79 -14.14 4.60
C LYS A 102 19.26 -13.90 3.17
N ILE A 103 20.05 -14.81 2.59
CA ILE A 103 20.51 -14.71 1.20
C ILE A 103 19.33 -14.81 0.24
N PHE A 104 18.47 -15.80 0.44
CA PHE A 104 17.25 -15.98 -0.34
C PHE A 104 16.38 -14.71 -0.35
N MET A 105 16.13 -14.14 0.84
CA MET A 105 15.31 -12.93 0.96
C MET A 105 15.93 -11.70 0.29
N TYR A 106 17.25 -11.54 0.34
CA TYR A 106 17.90 -10.48 -0.44
C TYR A 106 17.76 -10.71 -1.95
N GLY A 107 17.84 -11.96 -2.41
CA GLY A 107 17.53 -12.32 -3.79
C GLY A 107 16.10 -11.92 -4.19
N VAL A 108 15.12 -12.25 -3.35
CA VAL A 108 13.70 -11.85 -3.57
C VAL A 108 13.53 -10.34 -3.60
N ILE A 109 14.14 -9.61 -2.67
CA ILE A 109 14.09 -8.14 -2.64
C ILE A 109 14.66 -7.55 -3.94
N VAL A 110 15.84 -8.01 -4.36
CA VAL A 110 16.50 -7.52 -5.59
C VAL A 110 15.64 -7.85 -6.81
N PHE A 111 15.12 -9.07 -6.90
CA PHE A 111 14.26 -9.50 -8.00
C PHE A 111 12.99 -8.63 -8.10
N ILE A 112 12.25 -8.46 -7.00
CA ILE A 112 11.05 -7.62 -6.95
C ILE A 112 11.40 -6.15 -7.28
N THR A 113 12.54 -5.65 -6.83
CA THR A 113 12.99 -4.28 -7.15
C THR A 113 13.16 -4.09 -8.65
N ILE A 114 13.86 -5.01 -9.32
CA ILE A 114 14.12 -4.94 -10.76
C ILE A 114 12.80 -5.05 -11.53
N VAL A 115 12.09 -6.15 -11.29
CA VAL A 115 10.90 -6.52 -12.06
C VAL A 115 9.73 -5.58 -11.79
N GLY A 116 9.48 -5.25 -10.53
CA GLY A 116 8.46 -4.28 -10.14
C GLY A 116 8.81 -2.86 -10.60
N GLY A 117 10.09 -2.50 -10.65
CA GLY A 117 10.53 -1.19 -11.14
C GLY A 117 10.43 -1.02 -12.66
N LEU A 118 10.66 -2.09 -13.43
CA LEU A 118 10.41 -2.11 -14.86
C LEU A 118 8.92 -1.87 -15.16
N MET A 119 8.05 -2.46 -14.33
CA MET A 119 6.63 -2.50 -14.62
C MET A 119 5.83 -1.30 -14.12
N HIS A 120 6.02 -0.91 -12.87
CA HIS A 120 5.08 -0.05 -12.18
C HIS A 120 5.66 1.32 -11.95
N ARG A 121 4.88 2.34 -12.35
CA ARG A 121 5.37 3.72 -12.44
C ARG A 121 5.85 4.32 -11.12
N SER A 122 5.20 3.95 -10.02
CA SER A 122 5.44 4.47 -8.67
C SER A 122 5.96 3.43 -7.68
N PHE A 123 6.15 2.20 -8.16
CA PHE A 123 6.48 1.08 -7.29
C PHE A 123 7.84 1.26 -6.64
N LEU A 124 8.87 1.73 -7.36
CA LEU A 124 10.20 1.94 -6.76
C LEU A 124 10.17 2.91 -5.58
N LEU A 125 9.41 4.00 -5.67
CA LEU A 125 9.25 4.94 -4.56
C LEU A 125 8.60 4.26 -3.36
N LEU A 126 7.48 3.58 -3.58
CA LEU A 126 6.77 2.83 -2.55
C LEU A 126 7.68 1.76 -1.92
N TRP A 127 8.40 1.01 -2.76
CA TRP A 127 9.24 -0.11 -2.37
C TRP A 127 10.44 0.34 -1.55
N PHE A 128 11.19 1.35 -2.01
CA PHE A 128 12.34 1.86 -1.27
C PHE A 128 11.91 2.56 0.02
N LEU A 129 10.85 3.38 -0.01
CA LEU A 129 10.30 4.00 1.20
C LEU A 129 9.87 2.94 2.21
N GLY A 130 9.17 1.89 1.76
CA GLY A 130 8.71 0.82 2.64
C GLY A 130 9.83 -0.03 3.20
N LEU A 131 10.81 -0.44 2.40
CA LEU A 131 11.99 -1.14 2.91
C LEU A 131 12.76 -0.29 3.91
N PHE A 132 12.87 1.01 3.66
CA PHE A 132 13.51 1.95 4.57
C PHE A 132 12.79 2.04 5.92
N ILE A 133 11.48 2.26 5.91
CA ILE A 133 10.64 2.29 7.12
C ILE A 133 10.71 0.93 7.84
N GLY A 134 10.61 -0.18 7.10
CA GLY A 134 10.63 -1.53 7.68
C GLY A 134 11.94 -1.84 8.38
N PHE A 135 13.08 -1.62 7.72
CA PHE A 135 14.38 -1.82 8.34
C PHE A 135 14.61 -0.88 9.53
N PHE A 136 14.06 0.34 9.50
CA PHE A 136 14.10 1.23 10.64
C PHE A 136 13.32 0.66 11.84
N ILE A 137 12.08 0.23 11.64
CA ILE A 137 11.25 -0.37 12.71
C ILE A 137 11.94 -1.61 13.28
N ILE A 138 12.47 -2.50 12.43
CA ILE A 138 13.22 -3.69 12.83
C ILE A 138 14.43 -3.29 13.71
N SER A 139 15.26 -2.36 13.25
CA SER A 139 16.45 -1.94 14.01
C SER A 139 16.10 -1.39 15.38
N LYS A 140 15.03 -0.59 15.49
CA LYS A 140 14.56 -0.04 16.76
C LYS A 140 13.93 -1.09 17.67
N SER A 141 13.17 -2.05 17.12
CA SER A 141 12.56 -3.14 17.91
C SER A 141 13.63 -4.05 18.52
N PHE A 142 14.66 -4.42 17.75
CA PHE A 142 15.68 -5.39 18.16
C PHE A 142 16.95 -4.77 18.77
N ARG A 143 16.98 -3.47 19.10
CA ARG A 143 18.18 -2.73 19.61
C ARG A 143 19.43 -2.90 18.74
N GLN A 144 19.26 -3.13 17.44
CA GLN A 144 20.39 -3.29 16.54
C GLN A 144 21.00 -1.92 16.20
N LYS A 145 22.30 -1.89 15.83
CA LYS A 145 22.95 -0.65 15.37
C LYS A 145 22.06 0.06 14.35
N SER A 146 21.85 1.36 14.57
CA SER A 146 20.96 2.18 13.76
C SER A 146 21.20 1.97 12.26
N VAL A 147 20.13 1.72 11.51
CA VAL A 147 20.20 1.71 10.04
C VAL A 147 20.44 3.11 9.48
N PHE A 148 20.17 4.16 10.27
CA PHE A 148 20.49 5.55 9.97
C PHE A 148 21.95 5.87 10.26
N THR A 149 22.86 5.29 9.49
CA THR A 149 24.16 5.93 9.27
C THR A 149 24.06 6.76 8.01
N VAL A 150 24.68 7.95 7.98
CA VAL A 150 24.72 8.82 6.80
C VAL A 150 25.12 8.02 5.56
N LYS A 151 26.09 7.12 5.69
CA LYS A 151 26.52 6.19 4.64
C LYS A 151 25.40 5.32 4.06
N ARG A 152 24.47 4.81 4.88
CA ARG A 152 23.35 3.98 4.44
C ARG A 152 22.24 4.80 3.80
N ILE A 153 21.96 5.98 4.35
CA ILE A 153 20.99 6.93 3.76
C ILE A 153 21.48 7.34 2.36
N VAL A 154 22.75 7.72 2.24
CA VAL A 154 23.39 8.03 0.95
C VAL A 154 23.32 6.83 0.01
N LEU A 155 23.57 5.62 0.48
CA LEU A 155 23.47 4.41 -0.35
C LEU A 155 22.05 4.18 -0.88
N VAL A 156 21.01 4.38 -0.07
CA VAL A 156 19.61 4.28 -0.53
C VAL A 156 19.29 5.36 -1.56
N VAL A 157 19.72 6.60 -1.33
CA VAL A 157 19.53 7.70 -2.29
C VAL A 157 20.26 7.42 -3.60
N VAL A 158 21.51 6.96 -3.55
CA VAL A 158 22.29 6.57 -4.74
C VAL A 158 21.63 5.40 -5.47
N ALA A 159 21.16 4.38 -4.74
CA ALA A 159 20.44 3.26 -5.35
C ALA A 159 19.15 3.71 -6.04
N ALA A 160 18.42 4.65 -5.45
CA ALA A 160 17.26 5.26 -6.09
C ALA A 160 17.67 6.03 -7.36
N ILE A 161 18.69 6.88 -7.31
CA ILE A 161 19.18 7.62 -8.49
C ILE A 161 19.60 6.67 -9.61
N ILE A 162 20.36 5.61 -9.29
CA ILE A 162 20.78 4.59 -10.26
C ILE A 162 19.57 3.86 -10.84
N GLY A 163 18.61 3.46 -10.01
CA GLY A 163 17.40 2.76 -10.46
C GLY A 163 16.51 3.63 -11.35
N PHE A 164 16.35 4.90 -11.02
CA PHE A 164 15.62 5.85 -11.87
C PHE A 164 16.40 6.18 -13.16
N GLY A 165 17.72 6.37 -13.07
CA GLY A 165 18.57 6.66 -14.22
C GLY A 165 18.66 5.50 -15.21
N SER A 166 18.72 4.25 -14.73
CA SER A 166 18.75 3.07 -15.60
C SER A 166 17.45 2.89 -16.36
N LEU A 167 16.30 3.17 -15.74
CA LEU A 167 15.00 3.16 -16.41
C LEU A 167 14.89 4.24 -17.49
N GLU A 168 15.39 5.45 -17.23
CA GLU A 168 15.43 6.52 -18.24
C GLU A 168 16.33 6.14 -19.42
N PHE A 169 17.50 5.55 -19.15
CA PHE A 169 18.39 5.07 -20.18
C PHE A 169 17.74 3.97 -21.03
N LEU A 170 17.13 2.96 -20.40
CA LEU A 170 16.39 1.90 -21.09
C LEU A 170 15.23 2.46 -21.92
N SER A 171 14.52 3.48 -21.43
CA SER A 171 13.45 4.14 -22.17
C SER A 171 13.92 4.73 -23.49
N ARG A 172 15.12 5.32 -23.51
CA ARG A 172 15.71 5.94 -24.71
C ARG A 172 16.28 4.91 -25.68
N VAL A 173 16.88 3.84 -25.16
CA VAL A 173 17.47 2.77 -25.98
C VAL A 173 16.39 1.92 -26.65
N LEU A 174 15.30 1.61 -25.94
CA LEU A 174 14.22 0.76 -26.42
C LEU A 174 13.08 1.54 -27.11
N ASP A 175 13.16 2.87 -27.18
CA ASP A 175 12.08 3.78 -27.61
C ASP A 175 10.72 3.53 -26.90
N MET A 176 10.78 2.96 -25.70
CA MET A 176 9.61 2.63 -24.90
C MET A 176 9.38 3.71 -23.85
N SER A 177 8.56 4.70 -24.17
CA SER A 177 8.19 5.81 -23.27
C SER A 177 7.59 5.37 -21.92
N ILE A 178 7.16 4.11 -21.81
CA ILE A 178 6.67 3.50 -20.58
C ILE A 178 7.76 3.52 -19.50
N PHE A 179 9.04 3.33 -19.85
CA PHE A 179 10.13 3.24 -18.88
C PHE A 179 10.61 4.59 -18.35
N SER A 180 10.43 5.70 -19.10
CA SER A 180 10.97 7.02 -18.73
C SER A 180 10.37 7.57 -17.45
N PRO A 181 11.14 7.76 -16.37
CA PRO A 181 10.67 8.45 -15.18
C PRO A 181 10.53 9.96 -15.38
N LEU A 182 11.29 10.57 -16.29
CA LEU A 182 11.22 12.01 -16.57
C LEU A 182 9.92 12.40 -17.28
N LEU A 183 9.49 11.62 -18.28
CA LEU A 183 8.19 11.80 -18.92
C LEU A 183 7.04 11.68 -17.90
N ARG A 184 7.21 10.85 -16.87
CA ARG A 184 6.21 10.69 -15.78
C ARG A 184 6.13 11.94 -14.90
N ILE A 185 7.26 12.53 -14.52
CA ILE A 185 7.28 13.79 -13.75
C ILE A 185 6.64 14.92 -14.54
N SER A 186 6.97 15.04 -15.83
CA SER A 186 6.37 16.06 -16.71
C SER A 186 4.85 15.90 -16.85
N ARG A 187 4.34 14.66 -16.95
CA ARG A 187 2.88 14.42 -16.95
C ARG A 187 2.23 14.82 -15.63
N ILE A 188 2.87 14.55 -14.49
CA ILE A 188 2.36 15.02 -13.19
C ILE A 188 2.23 16.53 -13.22
N GLU A 189 3.29 17.26 -13.59
CA GLU A 189 3.27 18.73 -13.63
C GLU A 189 2.17 19.28 -14.55
N ASN A 190 2.06 18.74 -15.77
CA ASN A 190 1.10 19.19 -16.77
C ASN A 190 -0.37 18.90 -16.42
N PHE A 191 -0.64 17.80 -15.72
CA PHE A 191 -2.02 17.36 -15.43
C PHE A 191 -2.47 17.62 -13.99
N SER A 192 -1.57 17.75 -13.01
CA SER A 192 -1.96 17.89 -11.59
C SER A 192 -2.32 19.31 -11.19
N VAL A 193 -1.67 20.34 -11.74
CA VAL A 193 -1.91 21.74 -11.35
C VAL A 193 -3.36 22.20 -11.63
N PRO A 194 -3.93 21.96 -12.82
CA PRO A 194 -5.33 22.30 -13.08
C PRO A 194 -6.32 21.54 -12.17
N SER A 195 -6.00 20.29 -11.85
CA SER A 195 -6.82 19.41 -10.99
C SER A 195 -6.83 19.85 -9.54
N ILE A 196 -5.66 20.25 -9.01
CA ILE A 196 -5.56 20.79 -7.65
C ILE A 196 -6.45 22.04 -7.53
N LYS A 197 -6.36 22.93 -8.52
CA LYS A 197 -7.18 24.15 -8.54
C LYS A 197 -8.67 23.82 -8.61
N MET A 198 -9.06 22.88 -9.47
CA MET A 198 -10.44 22.43 -9.61
C MET A 198 -10.97 21.80 -8.31
N VAL A 199 -10.20 20.93 -7.65
CA VAL A 199 -10.62 20.31 -6.40
C VAL A 199 -10.76 21.34 -5.28
N ILE A 200 -9.76 22.22 -5.08
CA ILE A 200 -9.79 23.21 -4.00
C ILE A 200 -10.99 24.18 -4.15
N GLN A 201 -11.33 24.56 -5.39
CA GLN A 201 -12.42 25.51 -5.63
C GLN A 201 -13.83 24.89 -5.47
N ASN A 202 -13.93 23.56 -5.53
CA ASN A 202 -15.21 22.85 -5.60
C ASN A 202 -15.45 21.90 -4.42
N ALA A 203 -14.41 21.48 -3.70
CA ALA A 203 -14.56 20.69 -2.49
C ALA A 203 -15.27 21.49 -1.40
N THR A 204 -16.16 20.82 -0.68
CA THR A 204 -16.93 21.38 0.43
C THR A 204 -16.65 20.60 1.71
N LEU A 205 -17.32 20.96 2.79
CA LEU A 205 -17.15 20.30 4.08
C LEU A 205 -17.52 18.80 4.03
N THR A 206 -18.53 18.44 3.23
CA THR A 206 -19.17 17.10 3.20
C THR A 206 -19.19 16.47 1.80
N GLY A 207 -18.41 16.98 0.85
CA GLY A 207 -18.34 16.47 -0.51
C GLY A 207 -17.78 17.54 -1.44
N HIS A 208 -18.52 17.86 -2.51
CA HIS A 208 -18.18 18.91 -3.45
C HIS A 208 -19.43 19.63 -3.98
N LYS A 209 -19.24 20.72 -4.72
CA LYS A 209 -20.35 21.47 -5.31
C LYS A 209 -21.08 20.63 -6.36
N PHE A 210 -22.42 20.67 -6.33
CA PHE A 210 -23.26 20.09 -7.39
C PHE A 210 -22.82 20.58 -8.78
N GLY A 211 -22.82 19.68 -9.76
CA GLY A 211 -22.41 19.97 -11.13
C GLY A 211 -20.90 20.06 -11.38
N SER A 212 -20.07 19.98 -10.32
CA SER A 212 -18.61 20.12 -10.49
C SER A 212 -17.89 18.83 -10.88
N CYS A 213 -18.56 17.67 -10.82
CA CYS A 213 -17.98 16.41 -11.26
C CYS A 213 -18.17 16.18 -12.78
N TYR A 214 -17.47 15.17 -13.30
CA TYR A 214 -17.49 14.80 -14.72
C TYR A 214 -18.91 14.55 -15.25
N TRP A 215 -19.78 14.05 -14.39
CA TRP A 215 -21.16 13.70 -14.71
C TRP A 215 -22.13 14.90 -14.76
N GLN A 216 -21.63 16.14 -14.51
CA GLN A 216 -22.39 17.39 -14.54
C GLN A 216 -23.75 17.28 -13.82
N ASP A 217 -24.86 17.22 -14.54
CA ASP A 217 -26.20 17.20 -13.94
C ASP A 217 -26.50 15.92 -13.14
N ALA A 218 -25.77 14.83 -13.39
CA ALA A 218 -25.84 13.59 -12.60
C ALA A 218 -24.91 13.59 -11.38
N CYS A 219 -24.34 14.75 -11.04
CA CYS A 219 -23.47 14.92 -9.88
C CYS A 219 -24.27 15.08 -8.59
N HIS A 220 -24.10 14.16 -7.64
CA HIS A 220 -24.85 14.19 -6.38
C HIS A 220 -24.17 15.03 -5.28
N GLY A 221 -23.03 15.65 -5.58
CA GLY A 221 -22.32 16.55 -4.67
C GLY A 221 -21.50 15.81 -3.59
N GLY A 222 -21.24 14.51 -3.79
CA GLY A 222 -20.47 13.67 -2.88
C GLY A 222 -20.71 12.18 -3.11
N SER A 223 -19.68 11.37 -2.85
CA SER A 223 -19.65 9.91 -3.07
C SER A 223 -19.98 9.50 -4.50
N ASP A 224 -19.48 10.27 -5.48
CA ASP A 224 -19.73 10.11 -6.92
C ASP A 224 -18.75 9.11 -7.58
N GLY A 225 -17.87 8.49 -6.79
CA GLY A 225 -17.07 7.33 -7.18
C GLY A 225 -15.66 7.65 -7.66
N TYR A 226 -15.17 8.86 -7.37
CA TYR A 226 -13.76 9.22 -7.57
C TYR A 226 -12.84 8.38 -6.68
N ILE A 227 -13.33 8.00 -5.51
CA ILE A 227 -12.76 6.99 -4.64
C ILE A 227 -13.77 5.86 -4.52
N SER A 228 -13.39 4.68 -5.01
CA SER A 228 -14.26 3.51 -4.97
C SER A 228 -13.49 2.25 -4.65
N LEU A 229 -14.20 1.25 -4.15
CA LEU A 229 -13.67 -0.12 -4.05
C LEU A 229 -13.51 -0.73 -5.46
N PRO A 230 -12.80 -1.87 -5.60
CA PRO A 230 -12.62 -2.51 -6.90
C PRO A 230 -13.93 -2.62 -7.67
N MET A 231 -13.94 -2.15 -8.91
CA MET A 231 -15.12 -2.19 -9.77
C MET A 231 -15.72 -3.58 -9.87
N ALA A 232 -14.87 -4.61 -9.90
CA ALA A 232 -15.29 -6.01 -9.89
C ALA A 232 -16.20 -6.35 -8.70
N LEU A 233 -15.94 -5.80 -7.51
CA LEU A 233 -16.80 -5.99 -6.33
C LEU A 233 -18.13 -5.25 -6.49
N VAL A 234 -18.09 -4.00 -6.97
CA VAL A 234 -19.30 -3.19 -7.21
C VAL A 234 -20.22 -3.88 -8.22
N THR A 235 -19.66 -4.39 -9.32
CA THR A 235 -20.40 -5.14 -10.34
C THR A 235 -20.87 -6.51 -9.85
N PHE A 236 -20.06 -7.20 -9.02
CA PHE A 236 -20.43 -8.50 -8.45
C PHE A 236 -21.69 -8.40 -7.58
N PHE A 237 -21.80 -7.33 -6.79
CA PHE A 237 -22.99 -7.04 -5.98
C PHE A 237 -24.10 -6.29 -6.74
N SER A 238 -23.91 -6.02 -8.04
CA SER A 238 -24.87 -5.29 -8.89
C SER A 238 -25.34 -3.97 -8.26
N LEU A 239 -24.43 -3.24 -7.61
CA LEU A 239 -24.77 -2.00 -6.91
C LEU A 239 -25.04 -0.88 -7.93
N PRO A 240 -26.11 -0.07 -7.74
CA PRO A 240 -26.52 0.98 -8.69
C PRO A 240 -25.69 2.26 -8.52
N PHE A 241 -24.36 2.13 -8.46
CA PHE A 241 -23.46 3.27 -8.29
C PHE A 241 -22.99 3.83 -9.63
N PRO A 242 -22.71 5.14 -9.73
CA PRO A 242 -22.04 5.69 -10.91
C PRO A 242 -20.70 4.98 -11.09
N LEU A 243 -20.57 4.26 -12.21
CA LEU A 243 -19.38 3.52 -12.57
C LEU A 243 -18.55 4.34 -13.55
N PHE A 244 -17.30 4.57 -13.18
CA PHE A 244 -16.28 5.10 -14.09
C PHE A 244 -15.90 4.02 -15.13
N TYR A 245 -16.73 3.81 -16.16
CA TYR A 245 -16.51 2.81 -17.22
C TYR A 245 -15.93 3.44 -18.49
N GLY A 246 -14.84 2.86 -19.02
CA GLY A 246 -14.45 2.93 -20.44
C GLY A 246 -13.98 4.26 -21.06
N ILE A 247 -14.28 5.44 -20.51
CA ILE A 247 -14.01 6.76 -21.15
C ILE A 247 -12.72 7.44 -20.62
N LEU A 248 -11.87 6.66 -19.95
CA LEU A 248 -11.03 7.15 -18.87
C LEU A 248 -9.51 7.07 -19.12
N VAL A 249 -9.10 7.01 -20.37
CA VAL A 249 -7.66 7.06 -20.70
C VAL A 249 -7.16 8.50 -20.87
N THR A 250 -8.06 9.49 -21.06
CA THR A 250 -7.65 10.87 -21.38
C THR A 250 -8.10 11.94 -20.38
N LYS A 251 -9.25 11.82 -19.72
CA LYS A 251 -9.72 12.79 -18.70
C LYS A 251 -9.68 12.29 -17.24
N LYS A 252 -9.63 10.96 -17.01
CA LYS A 252 -9.37 10.38 -15.68
C LYS A 252 -7.97 10.73 -15.17
N ASP A 253 -7.03 10.90 -16.09
CA ASP A 253 -5.64 11.22 -15.79
C ASP A 253 -5.50 12.53 -15.00
N VAL A 254 -6.46 13.44 -15.16
CA VAL A 254 -6.47 14.77 -14.55
C VAL A 254 -6.71 14.66 -13.04
N ILE A 255 -7.78 14.01 -12.59
CA ILE A 255 -8.14 13.95 -11.15
C ILE A 255 -7.65 12.66 -10.45
N ASP A 256 -7.54 11.53 -11.15
CA ASP A 256 -7.39 10.21 -10.50
C ASP A 256 -5.96 9.63 -10.55
N TYR A 257 -5.13 10.03 -11.52
CA TYR A 257 -3.83 9.37 -11.73
C TYR A 257 -2.65 10.05 -11.05
N MET A 258 -2.65 11.38 -10.93
CA MET A 258 -1.46 12.16 -10.51
C MET A 258 -1.74 13.15 -9.38
N LEU A 259 -2.98 13.20 -8.89
CA LEU A 259 -3.33 14.01 -7.75
C LEU A 259 -3.02 13.23 -6.45
N PRO A 260 -2.48 13.88 -5.40
CA PRO A 260 -2.38 13.27 -4.09
C PRO A 260 -3.75 12.82 -3.59
N GLY A 261 -3.83 11.63 -2.97
CA GLY A 261 -5.09 11.05 -2.54
C GLY A 261 -5.89 11.92 -1.56
N ILE A 262 -5.23 12.79 -0.78
CA ILE A 262 -5.93 13.76 0.08
C ILE A 262 -6.94 14.61 -0.70
N PHE A 263 -6.65 14.97 -1.95
CA PHE A 263 -7.55 15.75 -2.78
C PHE A 263 -8.68 14.88 -3.36
N GLY A 264 -8.39 13.63 -3.74
CA GLY A 264 -9.42 12.69 -4.16
C GLY A 264 -10.43 12.40 -3.05
N MET A 265 -9.94 12.12 -1.83
CA MET A 265 -10.77 11.89 -0.64
C MET A 265 -11.56 13.15 -0.25
N ALA A 266 -10.94 14.34 -0.30
CA ALA A 266 -11.62 15.60 0.02
C ALA A 266 -12.66 15.97 -1.03
N PHE A 267 -12.39 15.73 -2.32
CA PHE A 267 -13.35 16.00 -3.37
C PHE A 267 -14.56 15.06 -3.27
N ASP A 268 -14.33 13.76 -3.10
CA ASP A 268 -15.42 12.79 -3.12
C ASP A 268 -16.24 12.80 -1.82
N PHE A 269 -15.60 12.96 -0.65
CA PHE A 269 -16.26 12.81 0.65
C PHE A 269 -16.22 14.06 1.54
N GLY A 270 -15.55 15.13 1.10
CA GLY A 270 -15.43 16.39 1.83
C GLY A 270 -14.26 16.46 2.81
N TYR A 271 -13.97 17.68 3.27
CA TYR A 271 -12.88 17.94 4.21
C TYR A 271 -13.07 17.27 5.58
N LEU A 272 -14.30 17.10 6.08
CA LEU A 272 -14.53 16.42 7.35
C LEU A 272 -14.10 14.95 7.28
N PHE A 273 -14.45 14.26 6.20
CA PHE A 273 -14.05 12.87 6.02
C PHE A 273 -12.54 12.75 5.86
N LEU A 274 -11.90 13.67 5.11
CA LEU A 274 -10.44 13.71 5.01
C LEU A 274 -9.78 13.85 6.39
N ILE A 275 -10.23 14.80 7.21
CA ILE A 275 -9.67 15.00 8.56
C ILE A 275 -9.85 13.74 9.41
N PHE A 276 -11.04 13.14 9.38
CA PHE A 276 -11.31 11.87 10.07
C PHE A 276 -10.36 10.76 9.61
N LEU A 277 -10.15 10.59 8.31
CA LEU A 277 -9.23 9.60 7.75
C LEU A 277 -7.78 9.84 8.19
N LEU A 278 -7.31 11.08 8.21
CA LEU A 278 -5.96 11.42 8.66
C LEU A 278 -5.77 11.10 10.15
N LEU A 279 -6.75 11.47 10.98
CA LEU A 279 -6.77 11.13 12.40
C LEU A 279 -6.79 9.61 12.62
N TRP A 280 -7.57 8.88 11.82
CA TRP A 280 -7.62 7.42 11.84
C TRP A 280 -6.26 6.80 11.49
N CYS A 281 -5.58 7.31 10.46
CA CYS A 281 -4.24 6.84 10.10
C CYS A 281 -3.24 7.05 11.24
N ILE A 282 -3.25 8.23 11.87
CA ILE A 282 -2.41 8.56 13.03
C ILE A 282 -2.72 7.62 14.19
N PHE A 283 -4.00 7.40 14.47
CA PHE A 283 -4.46 6.48 15.52
C PHE A 283 -3.93 5.06 15.29
N ILE A 284 -4.09 4.50 14.09
CA ILE A 284 -3.63 3.15 13.75
C ILE A 284 -2.11 3.03 13.89
N MET A 285 -1.35 4.02 13.44
CA MET A 285 0.11 4.06 13.60
C MET A 285 0.51 4.10 15.08
N TYR A 286 -0.04 5.04 15.85
CA TYR A 286 0.22 5.17 17.28
C TYR A 286 -0.11 3.89 18.04
N PHE A 287 -1.29 3.33 17.76
CA PHE A 287 -1.77 2.10 18.35
C PHE A 287 -0.84 0.91 18.03
N GLY A 288 -0.47 0.73 16.77
CA GLY A 288 0.45 -0.33 16.36
C GLY A 288 1.83 -0.22 17.00
N PHE A 289 2.41 0.98 17.09
CA PHE A 289 3.68 1.17 17.80
C PHE A 289 3.59 0.87 19.30
N ASN A 290 2.46 1.18 19.94
CA ASN A 290 2.22 0.84 21.34
C ASN A 290 2.15 -0.68 21.55
N LEU A 291 1.43 -1.41 20.67
CA LEU A 291 1.41 -2.88 20.70
C LEU A 291 2.80 -3.48 20.47
N LEU A 292 3.56 -2.92 19.54
CA LEU A 292 4.94 -3.36 19.28
C LEU A 292 5.82 -3.21 20.53
N ARG A 293 5.66 -2.13 21.28
CA ARG A 293 6.34 -1.92 22.56
C ARG A 293 5.96 -3.00 23.59
N LYS A 294 4.68 -3.39 23.65
CA LYS A 294 4.22 -4.48 24.53
C LYS A 294 4.81 -5.84 24.12
N TYR A 295 4.76 -6.19 22.84
CA TYR A 295 5.34 -7.45 22.34
C TYR A 295 6.83 -7.55 22.60
N ARG A 296 7.55 -6.45 22.37
CA ARG A 296 8.97 -6.36 22.69
C ARG A 296 9.25 -6.59 24.17
N LYS A 297 8.47 -5.99 25.08
CA LYS A 297 8.63 -6.20 26.53
C LYS A 297 8.41 -7.68 26.90
N LYS A 298 7.39 -8.32 26.33
CA LYS A 298 7.12 -9.76 26.51
C LYS A 298 8.28 -10.63 26.00
N ARG A 299 8.83 -10.32 24.82
CA ARG A 299 10.02 -11.00 24.28
C ARG A 299 11.26 -10.82 25.16
N GLU A 300 11.53 -9.59 25.61
CA GLU A 300 12.66 -9.29 26.50
C GLU A 300 12.52 -10.02 27.86
N ASN A 301 11.30 -10.30 28.30
CA ASN A 301 10.99 -11.13 29.47
C ASN A 301 11.04 -12.66 29.20
N GLY A 302 11.40 -13.08 27.98
CA GLY A 302 11.54 -14.50 27.61
C GLY A 302 10.27 -15.18 27.07
N GLU A 303 9.17 -14.45 26.91
CA GLU A 303 7.92 -15.01 26.39
C GLU A 303 8.00 -15.24 24.87
N LYS A 304 7.97 -16.51 24.44
CA LYS A 304 8.09 -16.89 23.02
C LYS A 304 6.75 -16.97 22.26
N SER A 305 5.62 -16.89 22.97
CA SER A 305 4.26 -17.04 22.43
C SER A 305 3.92 -15.99 21.36
N CYS A 306 4.52 -14.80 21.47
CA CYS A 306 4.16 -13.63 20.67
C CYS A 306 5.13 -13.32 19.52
N LEU A 307 6.14 -14.16 19.29
CA LEU A 307 7.22 -13.88 18.33
C LEU A 307 6.71 -13.74 16.88
N GLY A 308 5.81 -14.62 16.45
CA GLY A 308 5.20 -14.53 15.13
C GLY A 308 4.34 -13.27 14.97
N ARG A 309 3.60 -12.90 16.02
CA ARG A 309 2.77 -11.70 16.06
C ARG A 309 3.60 -10.42 16.02
N GLU A 310 4.74 -10.37 16.73
CA GLU A 310 5.67 -9.25 16.66
C GLU A 310 6.18 -9.04 15.23
N ALA A 311 6.62 -10.11 14.56
CA ALA A 311 7.11 -10.05 13.19
C ALA A 311 6.02 -9.60 12.20
N LEU A 312 4.80 -10.16 12.30
CA LEU A 312 3.67 -9.77 11.47
C LEU A 312 3.29 -8.31 11.67
N LEU A 313 3.22 -7.83 12.93
CA LEU A 313 2.89 -6.45 13.24
C LEU A 313 3.92 -5.46 12.65
N ILE A 314 5.21 -5.80 12.67
CA ILE A 314 6.26 -4.98 12.04
C ILE A 314 6.03 -4.88 10.52
N GLY A 315 5.71 -5.99 9.87
CA GLY A 315 5.37 -6.01 8.44
C GLY A 315 4.12 -5.20 8.13
N SER A 316 3.04 -5.39 8.90
CA SER A 316 1.78 -4.66 8.73
C SER A 316 1.94 -3.14 8.95
N LEU A 317 2.65 -2.72 10.02
CA LEU A 317 2.96 -1.30 10.25
C LEU A 317 3.73 -0.69 9.10
N THR A 318 4.75 -1.40 8.61
CA THR A 318 5.57 -0.91 7.50
C THR A 318 4.73 -0.71 6.25
N ALA A 319 3.94 -1.72 5.87
CA ALA A 319 3.08 -1.66 4.70
C ALA A 319 2.02 -0.55 4.82
N PHE A 320 1.40 -0.41 6.01
CA PHE A 320 0.39 0.61 6.26
C PHE A 320 0.96 2.03 6.17
N ILE A 321 2.07 2.31 6.85
CA ILE A 321 2.70 3.64 6.85
C ILE A 321 3.12 4.00 5.42
N THR A 322 3.73 3.05 4.71
CA THR A 322 4.17 3.27 3.32
C THR A 322 2.97 3.56 2.42
N GLN A 323 1.91 2.77 2.51
CA GLN A 323 0.73 2.97 1.69
C GLN A 323 -0.03 4.25 2.05
N ALA A 324 -0.10 4.61 3.34
CA ALA A 324 -0.69 5.87 3.78
C ALA A 324 0.08 7.06 3.19
N ILE A 325 1.42 7.05 3.27
CA ILE A 325 2.26 8.13 2.72
C ILE A 325 2.10 8.19 1.19
N MET A 326 2.29 7.07 0.50
CA MET A 326 2.23 7.02 -0.96
C MET A 326 0.83 7.35 -1.49
N GLY A 327 -0.21 6.75 -0.90
CA GLY A 327 -1.60 6.90 -1.32
C GLY A 327 -2.17 8.28 -1.04
N LEU A 328 -2.00 8.80 0.17
CA LEU A 328 -2.59 10.08 0.55
C LEU A 328 -1.80 11.27 0.00
N PHE A 329 -0.47 11.22 0.00
CA PHE A 329 0.34 12.41 -0.25
C PHE A 329 1.06 12.43 -1.60
N LEU A 330 1.18 11.28 -2.27
CA LEU A 330 1.88 11.23 -3.56
C LEU A 330 0.95 10.87 -4.71
N MET A 331 0.19 9.77 -4.64
CA MET A 331 -0.59 9.28 -5.78
C MET A 331 -1.90 8.62 -5.34
N ASN A 332 -3.03 9.19 -5.74
CA ASN A 332 -4.37 8.69 -5.42
C ASN A 332 -4.61 7.24 -5.88
N ARG A 333 -4.01 6.81 -7.00
CA ARG A 333 -4.08 5.41 -7.48
C ARG A 333 -3.57 4.39 -6.45
N SER A 334 -2.75 4.82 -5.49
CA SER A 334 -2.25 3.97 -4.39
C SER A 334 -3.21 3.89 -3.18
N ILE A 335 -4.38 4.55 -3.25
CA ILE A 335 -5.47 4.45 -2.26
C ILE A 335 -6.87 4.37 -2.92
N ASN A 336 -6.94 3.93 -4.17
CA ASN A 336 -8.19 3.76 -4.91
C ASN A 336 -8.34 2.32 -5.44
N GLY A 337 -9.57 1.85 -5.62
CA GLY A 337 -9.88 0.50 -6.11
C GLY A 337 -9.28 -0.61 -5.24
N THR A 338 -8.50 -1.50 -5.87
CA THR A 338 -7.80 -2.61 -5.20
C THR A 338 -6.75 -2.14 -4.20
N ALA A 339 -6.17 -0.95 -4.40
CA ALA A 339 -5.26 -0.37 -3.43
C ALA A 339 -6.01 0.07 -2.16
N LEU A 340 -7.22 0.63 -2.27
CA LEU A 340 -8.06 0.96 -1.11
C LEU A 340 -8.41 -0.28 -0.28
N LEU A 341 -8.79 -1.37 -0.96
CA LEU A 341 -9.05 -2.65 -0.30
C LEU A 341 -7.82 -3.17 0.45
N THR A 342 -6.64 -3.06 -0.18
CA THR A 342 -5.36 -3.42 0.43
C THR A 342 -5.07 -2.56 1.66
N PHE A 343 -5.32 -1.25 1.58
CA PHE A 343 -5.13 -0.32 2.69
C PHE A 343 -5.99 -0.67 3.91
N ILE A 344 -7.27 -0.99 3.66
CA ILE A 344 -8.21 -1.44 4.68
C ILE A 344 -7.73 -2.75 5.33
N ILE A 345 -7.34 -3.74 4.53
CA ILE A 345 -6.83 -5.04 5.04
C ILE A 345 -5.61 -4.83 5.94
N ILE A 346 -4.64 -4.01 5.52
CA ILE A 346 -3.42 -3.81 6.30
C ILE A 346 -3.71 -3.02 7.59
N GLY A 347 -4.57 -2.00 7.54
CA GLY A 347 -5.03 -1.28 8.73
C GLY A 347 -5.71 -2.22 9.73
N ALA A 348 -6.57 -3.11 9.22
CA ALA A 348 -7.25 -4.10 10.03
C ALA A 348 -6.32 -5.16 10.62
N LEU A 349 -5.23 -5.54 9.92
CA LEU A 349 -4.19 -6.42 10.47
C LEU A 349 -3.50 -5.80 11.68
N ILE A 350 -3.23 -4.49 11.67
CA ILE A 350 -2.65 -3.79 12.83
C ILE A 350 -3.64 -3.77 13.99
N PHE A 351 -4.87 -3.33 13.74
CA PHE A 351 -5.88 -3.19 14.78
C PHE A 351 -6.33 -4.53 15.36
N GLY A 352 -6.35 -5.60 14.55
CA GLY A 352 -6.74 -6.94 15.01
C GLY A 352 -5.83 -7.52 16.11
N HIS A 353 -4.64 -6.96 16.33
CA HIS A 353 -3.75 -7.38 17.41
C HIS A 353 -4.20 -6.91 18.82
N VAL A 354 -5.25 -6.08 18.94
CA VAL A 354 -5.79 -5.58 20.23
C VAL A 354 -6.09 -6.70 21.21
N VAL A 355 -6.81 -7.73 20.78
CA VAL A 355 -7.46 -8.67 21.71
C VAL A 355 -6.53 -9.70 22.31
N VAL A 356 -5.36 -9.88 21.70
CA VAL A 356 -4.38 -10.89 22.13
C VAL A 356 -3.49 -10.37 23.25
N LEU A 357 -3.36 -9.06 23.36
CA LEU A 357 -2.63 -8.40 24.44
C LEU A 357 -3.52 -8.04 25.63
N LYS A 358 -4.70 -8.66 25.75
CA LYS A 358 -5.42 -8.70 27.03
C LYS A 358 -4.52 -9.42 28.03
N GLU A 359 -3.99 -8.65 28.96
CA GLU A 359 -3.36 -9.13 30.19
C GLU A 359 -4.40 -9.80 31.08
#